data_AF-A0AAI9ZK20-F1
#
_entry.id   AF-A0AAI9ZK20-F1
#
_cell.length_a   1.000
_cell.length_b   1.000
_cell.length_c   1.000
_cell.angle_alpha   90.00
_cell.angle_beta   90.00
_cell.angle_gamma   90.00
#
_symmetry.space_group_name_H-M   'P 1'
#
loop_
_entity.id
_entity.type
_entity.pdbx_description
1 polymer ?
#
loop_
_entity_poly.entity_id
_entity_poly.type
_entity_poly.pdbx_seq_one_letter_code
_entity_poly.pdbx_strand_id
1 'polypeptide(L)'
;MASKRKASAMAATVSEEPVDPADELMFLCLGGGNEVGRSCHIIQYKGKTVMLDAGQHPAYDGLAALPFFDDFDLSTVDVLLISQ
;
A
#
# COMPACT_ATOMS: atom_id res chain seq x y z
N MET A 1 -13.19 -23.54 -13.70
CA MET A 1 -13.78 -22.29 -14.24
C MET A 1 -13.97 -21.32 -13.09
N ALA A 2 -13.03 -20.39 -12.89
CA ALA A 2 -13.16 -19.36 -11.85
C ALA A 2 -14.28 -18.39 -12.24
N SER A 3 -15.29 -18.26 -11.39
CA SER A 3 -16.40 -17.33 -11.60
C SER A 3 -15.87 -15.90 -11.56
N LYS A 4 -15.63 -15.30 -12.72
CA LYS A 4 -15.33 -13.87 -12.86
C LYS A 4 -16.57 -13.10 -12.40
N ARG A 5 -16.50 -12.50 -11.22
CA ARG A 5 -17.52 -11.54 -10.76
C ARG A 5 -17.60 -10.42 -11.80
N LYS A 6 -18.81 -10.14 -12.29
CA LYS A 6 -19.06 -9.09 -13.31
C LYS A 6 -18.70 -7.73 -12.72
N ALA A 7 -17.84 -6.98 -13.41
CA ALA A 7 -17.46 -5.60 -13.06
C ALA A 7 -18.66 -4.64 -12.93
N SER A 8 -19.82 -5.02 -13.50
CA SER A 8 -21.09 -4.29 -13.40
C SER A 8 -21.65 -4.12 -11.98
N ALA A 9 -21.13 -4.84 -10.98
CA ALA A 9 -21.57 -4.68 -9.59
C ALA A 9 -20.85 -3.54 -8.83
N MET A 10 -19.85 -2.89 -9.44
CA MET A 10 -19.06 -1.82 -8.81
C MET A 10 -19.47 -0.41 -9.23
N ALA A 11 -20.56 -0.26 -10.00
CA ALA A 11 -21.13 1.06 -10.23
C ALA A 11 -21.93 1.48 -8.97
N ALA A 12 -21.21 1.83 -7.91
CA ALA A 12 -21.77 2.66 -6.87
C ALA A 12 -22.34 3.90 -7.56
N THR A 13 -23.59 4.23 -7.26
CA THR A 13 -24.18 5.52 -7.56
C THR A 13 -23.17 6.58 -7.15
N VAL A 14 -22.54 7.24 -8.12
CA VAL A 14 -21.67 8.39 -7.83
C VAL A 14 -22.61 9.50 -7.41
N SER A 15 -22.88 9.60 -6.11
CA SER A 15 -23.54 10.75 -5.52
C SER A 15 -22.65 11.97 -5.78
N GLU A 16 -23.24 13.10 -6.16
CA GLU A 16 -22.53 14.38 -6.36
C GLU A 16 -21.94 14.97 -5.06
N GLU A 17 -22.08 14.26 -3.93
CA GLU A 17 -21.45 14.62 -2.67
C GLU A 17 -19.93 14.39 -2.74
N PRO A 18 -19.11 15.34 -2.24
CA PRO A 18 -17.67 15.15 -2.19
C PRO A 18 -17.35 13.91 -1.35
N VAL A 19 -16.53 13.02 -1.91
CA VAL A 19 -16.03 11.84 -1.19
C VAL A 19 -15.20 12.31 0.00
N ASP A 20 -15.48 11.76 1.18
CA ASP A 20 -14.65 12.02 2.36
C ASP A 20 -13.23 11.50 2.06
N PRO A 21 -12.17 12.30 2.28
CA PRO A 21 -10.79 11.82 2.12
C PRO A 21 -10.48 10.51 2.86
N ALA A 22 -11.18 10.21 3.96
CA ALA A 22 -11.05 8.95 4.68
C ALA A 22 -11.58 7.73 3.89
N ASP A 23 -12.49 7.94 2.94
CA ASP A 23 -13.03 6.91 2.05
C ASP A 23 -12.23 6.74 0.75
N GLU A 24 -11.13 7.49 0.57
CA GLU A 24 -10.17 7.25 -0.50
C GLU A 24 -9.14 6.19 -0.06
N LEU A 25 -8.92 5.20 -0.93
CA LEU A 25 -7.84 4.23 -0.76
C LEU A 25 -6.53 4.86 -1.25
N MET A 26 -5.58 5.05 -0.36
CA MET A 26 -4.22 5.45 -0.71
C MET A 26 -3.30 4.23 -0.72
N PHE A 27 -2.50 4.10 -1.78
CA PHE A 27 -1.48 3.07 -1.94
C PHE A 27 -0.15 3.72 -2.30
N LEU A 28 0.83 3.62 -1.42
CA LEU A 28 2.16 4.21 -1.58
C LEU A 28 3.23 3.13 -1.59
N CYS A 29 4.11 3.15 -2.57
CA CYS A 29 5.26 2.25 -2.65
C CYS A 29 6.48 2.90 -1.99
N LEU A 30 6.95 2.37 -0.86
CA LEU A 30 8.23 2.75 -0.24
C LEU A 30 9.41 1.91 -0.74
N GLY A 31 9.13 0.82 -1.45
CA GLY A 31 10.11 0.00 -2.15
C GLY A 31 9.44 -1.15 -2.91
N GLY A 32 10.07 -1.63 -3.98
CA GLY A 32 9.46 -2.59 -4.91
C GLY A 32 8.51 -1.95 -5.95
N GLY A 33 8.38 -0.62 -5.97
CA GLY A 33 7.63 0.11 -6.99
C GLY A 33 8.43 0.25 -8.28
N ASN A 34 8.01 -0.45 -9.35
CA ASN A 34 8.74 -0.52 -10.63
C ASN A 34 10.19 -1.07 -10.50
N GLU A 35 10.47 -1.86 -9.47
CA GLU A 35 11.76 -2.49 -9.22
C GLU A 35 11.58 -3.85 -8.53
N VAL A 36 12.67 -4.61 -8.33
CA VAL A 36 12.66 -5.90 -7.63
C VAL A 36 13.62 -5.86 -6.44
N GLY A 37 13.07 -6.05 -5.24
CA GLY A 37 13.80 -5.93 -3.97
C GLY A 37 13.15 -4.89 -3.05
N ARG A 38 13.50 -4.92 -1.76
CA ARG A 38 12.99 -3.98 -0.73
C ARG A 38 11.47 -3.74 -0.75
N SER A 39 10.68 -4.79 -0.99
CA SER A 39 9.22 -4.69 -1.00
C SER A 39 8.72 -4.05 0.30
N CYS A 40 8.03 -2.92 0.16
CA CYS A 40 7.42 -2.20 1.27
C CYS A 40 6.35 -1.25 0.71
N HIS A 41 5.11 -1.42 1.14
CA HIS A 41 3.97 -0.68 0.62
C HIS A 41 3.07 -0.23 1.76
N ILE A 42 2.53 0.98 1.66
CA ILE A 42 1.58 1.52 2.61
C ILE A 42 0.20 1.51 1.97
N ILE A 43 -0.78 1.00 2.70
CA ILE A 43 -2.20 1.13 2.42
C ILE A 43 -2.82 2.00 3.49
N GLN A 44 -3.48 3.09 3.11
CA GLN A 44 -4.34 3.85 4.01
C GLN A 44 -5.79 3.80 3.55
N TYR A 45 -6.69 3.51 4.48
CA TYR A 45 -8.13 3.51 4.23
C TYR A 45 -8.91 3.66 5.52
N LYS A 46 -9.91 4.54 5.56
CA LYS A 46 -10.78 4.77 6.74
C LYS A 46 -9.99 5.02 8.03
N GLY A 47 -8.91 5.80 7.92
CA GLY A 47 -8.02 6.11 9.04
C GLY A 47 -7.33 4.87 9.63
N LYS A 48 -7.11 3.83 8.82
CA LYS A 48 -6.27 2.68 9.14
C LYS A 48 -5.08 2.66 8.19
N THR A 49 -3.91 2.38 8.73
CA THR A 49 -2.66 2.32 7.98
C THR A 49 -2.06 0.93 8.11
N VAL A 50 -1.91 0.24 6.98
CA VAL A 50 -1.32 -1.09 6.88
C VAL A 50 -0.01 -0.98 6.12
N MET A 51 1.08 -1.50 6.70
CA MET A 51 2.35 -1.69 6.01
C MET A 51 2.44 -3.13 5.50
N LEU A 52 2.66 -3.29 4.20
CA LEU A 52 2.87 -4.57 3.54
C LEU A 52 4.34 -4.75 3.22
N ASP A 53 4.96 -5.73 3.87
CA ASP A 53 6.38 -6.04 3.81
C ASP A 53 7.32 -4.94 4.31
N ALA A 54 8.55 -5.34 4.64
CA ALA A 54 9.66 -4.49 5.05
C ALA A 54 10.98 -5.12 4.59
N GLY A 55 11.07 -5.43 3.30
CA GLY A 55 12.19 -6.17 2.73
C GLY A 55 13.45 -5.34 2.55
N GLN A 56 14.56 -6.01 2.19
CA GLN A 56 15.82 -5.39 1.79
C GLN A 56 16.07 -5.60 0.28
N HIS A 57 16.72 -4.65 -0.37
CA HIS A 57 17.10 -4.78 -1.78
C HIS A 57 18.40 -5.59 -1.89
N PRO A 58 18.43 -6.71 -2.64
CA PRO A 58 19.56 -7.63 -2.64
C PRO A 58 20.81 -7.09 -3.37
N ALA A 59 20.66 -6.08 -4.21
CA ALA A 59 21.76 -5.48 -4.98
C ALA A 59 22.40 -4.25 -4.32
N TYR A 60 21.96 -3.87 -3.12
CA TYR A 60 22.48 -2.72 -2.37
C TYR A 60 22.89 -3.14 -0.95
N ASP A 61 23.74 -2.33 -0.34
CA ASP A 61 24.25 -2.56 1.01
C ASP A 61 23.86 -1.44 1.98
N GLY A 62 23.79 -1.79 3.26
CA GLY A 62 23.52 -0.85 4.34
C GLY A 62 22.17 -0.13 4.19
N LEU A 63 22.14 1.17 4.53
CA LEU A 63 20.93 1.99 4.50
C LEU A 63 20.32 2.12 3.09
N ALA A 64 21.15 2.07 2.04
CA ALA A 64 20.68 2.18 0.66
C ALA A 64 19.87 0.95 0.21
N ALA A 65 19.99 -0.17 0.92
CA ALA A 65 19.24 -1.39 0.66
C ALA A 65 17.84 -1.39 1.29
N LEU A 66 17.56 -0.45 2.20
CA LEU A 66 16.27 -0.39 2.88
C LEU A 66 15.20 0.29 2.00
N PRO A 67 13.91 0.08 2.31
CA PRO A 67 12.84 0.93 1.82
C PRO A 67 13.02 2.37 2.26
N PHE A 68 12.32 3.29 1.59
CA PHE A 68 12.33 4.73 1.92
C PHE A 68 11.47 5.02 3.17
N PHE A 69 11.86 4.49 4.32
CA PHE A 69 11.12 4.65 5.57
C PHE A 69 10.98 6.10 6.02
N ASP A 70 11.95 6.96 5.68
CA ASP A 70 11.95 8.37 6.05
C ASP A 70 10.87 9.19 5.33
N ASP A 71 10.35 8.68 4.20
CA ASP A 71 9.31 9.34 3.41
C ASP A 71 7.90 9.13 3.99
N PHE A 72 7.78 8.38 5.09
CA PHE A 72 6.50 8.07 5.72
C PHE A 72 6.60 8.05 7.25
N ASP A 73 5.57 8.59 7.94
CA ASP A 73 5.51 8.50 9.39
C ASP A 73 5.09 7.09 9.84
N LEU A 74 6.08 6.23 10.09
CA LEU A 74 5.87 4.86 10.54
C LEU A 74 5.13 4.75 11.88
N SER A 75 5.07 5.81 12.70
CA SER A 75 4.31 5.77 13.96
C SER A 75 2.80 5.66 13.73
N THR A 76 2.34 5.98 12.53
CA THR A 76 0.93 5.87 12.11
C THR A 76 0.54 4.47 11.64
N VAL A 77 1.50 3.55 11.48
CA VAL A 77 1.24 2.18 11.01
C VAL A 77 0.57 1.36 12.12
N ASP A 78 -0.64 0.87 11.84
CA ASP A 78 -1.39 0.03 12.78
C ASP A 78 -0.91 -1.42 12.77
N VAL A 79 -0.53 -1.93 11.59
CA VAL A 79 -0.12 -3.32 11.40
C VAL A 79 0.90 -3.47 10.27
N LEU A 80 1.89 -4.33 10.50
CA LEU A 80 2.84 -4.81 9.51
C LEU A 80 2.50 -6.27 9.15
N LEU A 81 2.26 -6.52 7.86
CA LEU A 81 2.02 -7.86 7.33
C LEU A 81 3.19 -8.27 6.44
N ILE A 82 3.85 -9.39 6.76
CA ILE A 82 4.93 -9.97 5.95
C ILE A 82 4.36 -11.11 5.11
N SER A 83 4.66 -11.08 3.81
CA SER A 83 4.15 -12.03 2.84
C SER A 83 4.85 -13.40 2.93
N GLN A 84 6.18 -13.45 2.84
CA GLN A 84 6.98 -14.69 2.83
C GLN A 84 8.48 -14.47 3.00
#